data_AF-A0A965V3D9-F1
#
_entry.id   AF-A0A965V3D9-F1
#
_cell.length_a   1.000
_cell.length_b   1.000
_cell.length_c   1.000
_cell.angle_alpha   90.00
_cell.angle_beta   90.00
_cell.angle_gamma   90.00
#
_symmetry.space_group_name_H-M   'P 1'
#
loop_
_entity.id
_entity.type
_entity.pdbx_description
1 polymer ?
#
loop_
_entity_poly.entity_id
_entity_poly.type
_entity_poly.pdbx_seq_one_letter_code
_entity_poly.pdbx_strand_id
1 'polypeptide(L)'
;MRAVVVCLTLLSFFSLAFANQDINIQKLQSQKQSISTINQCSNPAQLDQFIQNALDNVTNHEKKAKHAAFLEELIKYNPSCFVASVKKLDPKSCEKIEESYLNEPFFYPREDLRASLAKAKNYKASCLAS
;
A
#
# COMPACT_ATOMS: atom_id res chain seq x y z
N MET A 1 -13.32 -71.30 -8.63
CA MET A 1 -12.07 -71.09 -9.38
C MET A 1 -12.39 -70.62 -10.79
N ARG A 2 -11.60 -69.66 -11.30
CA ARG A 2 -11.57 -69.06 -12.65
C ARG A 2 -12.54 -67.89 -12.93
N ALA A 3 -11.96 -66.69 -12.92
CA ALA A 3 -12.16 -65.63 -13.92
C ALA A 3 -10.95 -64.67 -13.77
N VAL A 4 -9.99 -64.68 -14.71
CA VAL A 4 -9.93 -63.83 -15.92
C VAL A 4 -9.26 -62.48 -15.59
N VAL A 5 -7.97 -62.35 -15.92
CA VAL A 5 -7.40 -61.51 -17.01
C VAL A 5 -6.98 -60.12 -16.49
N VAL A 6 -5.67 -59.94 -16.28
CA VAL A 6 -4.77 -59.02 -17.02
C VAL A 6 -5.24 -57.56 -17.04
N CYS A 7 -4.49 -56.70 -16.34
CA CYS A 7 -4.15 -55.39 -16.89
C CYS A 7 -2.81 -54.92 -16.29
N LEU A 8 -1.73 -55.24 -17.01
CA LEU A 8 -0.41 -54.63 -16.87
C LEU A 8 -0.41 -53.24 -17.55
N THR A 9 0.58 -52.43 -17.20
CA THR A 9 1.04 -51.16 -17.81
C THR A 9 0.50 -49.88 -17.13
N LEU A 10 1.30 -49.28 -16.25
CA LEU A 10 2.37 -48.31 -16.56
C LEU A 10 1.79 -46.96 -16.99
N LEU A 11 1.45 -46.12 -16.01
CA LEU A 11 1.43 -44.66 -16.19
C LEU A 11 1.93 -43.98 -14.91
N SER A 12 3.21 -44.21 -14.61
CA SER A 12 3.98 -43.36 -13.68
C SER A 12 4.36 -42.08 -14.41
N PHE A 13 3.40 -41.20 -14.67
CA PHE A 13 3.70 -39.81 -15.02
C PHE A 13 4.02 -39.06 -13.73
N PHE A 14 5.25 -39.22 -13.23
CA PHE A 14 5.85 -38.18 -12.40
C PHE A 14 6.10 -36.99 -13.31
N SER A 15 5.13 -36.08 -13.40
CA SER A 15 5.37 -34.75 -13.92
C SER A 15 6.35 -34.06 -12.96
N LEU A 16 7.64 -34.11 -13.27
CA LEU A 16 8.59 -33.12 -12.80
C LEU A 16 8.19 -31.80 -13.46
N ALA A 17 7.22 -31.11 -12.85
CA ALA A 17 7.00 -29.72 -13.11
C ALA A 17 8.27 -28.98 -12.63
N PHE A 18 9.19 -28.73 -13.56
CA PHE A 18 10.21 -27.71 -13.36
C PHE A 18 9.44 -26.39 -13.23
N ALA A 19 9.23 -25.96 -11.98
CA ALA A 19 8.73 -24.63 -11.69
C ALA A 19 9.78 -23.66 -12.22
N ASN A 20 9.57 -23.13 -13.42
CA ASN A 20 10.32 -21.99 -13.92
C ASN A 20 9.93 -20.79 -13.05
N GLN A 21 10.57 -20.66 -11.89
CA GLN A 21 10.47 -19.48 -11.04
C GLN A 21 11.35 -18.41 -11.68
N ASP A 22 10.88 -17.85 -12.81
CA ASP A 22 11.32 -16.53 -13.22
C ASP A 22 10.94 -15.58 -12.08
N ILE A 23 11.92 -15.30 -11.23
CA ILE A 23 11.79 -14.36 -10.14
C ILE A 23 11.43 -13.03 -10.79
N ASN A 24 10.16 -12.64 -10.69
CA ASN A 24 9.70 -11.38 -11.24
C ASN A 24 10.28 -10.24 -10.39
N ILE A 25 11.46 -9.77 -10.80
CA ILE A 25 12.22 -8.73 -10.11
C ILE A 25 11.40 -7.45 -9.95
N GLN A 26 10.55 -7.12 -10.93
CA GLN A 26 9.65 -5.96 -10.82
C GLN A 26 8.62 -6.16 -9.70
N LYS A 27 7.98 -7.34 -9.63
CA LYS A 27 7.05 -7.68 -8.54
C LYS A 27 7.74 -7.64 -7.18
N LEU A 28 8.96 -8.16 -7.08
CA LEU A 28 9.75 -8.10 -5.84
C LEU A 28 10.16 -6.67 -5.49
N GLN A 29 10.50 -5.83 -6.47
CA GLN A 29 10.80 -4.42 -6.25
C GLN A 29 9.57 -3.66 -5.77
N SER A 30 8.41 -3.83 -6.42
CA SER A 30 7.15 -3.25 -5.94
C SER A 30 6.81 -3.72 -4.53
N GLN A 31 6.93 -5.02 -4.25
CA GLN A 31 6.72 -5.55 -2.89
C GLN A 31 7.71 -4.98 -1.87
N LYS A 32 8.99 -4.83 -2.24
CA LYS A 32 10.02 -4.21 -1.39
C LYS A 32 9.73 -2.72 -1.14
N GLN A 33 9.23 -2.03 -2.15
CA GLN A 33 8.87 -0.61 -2.07
C GLN A 33 7.66 -0.43 -1.14
N SER A 34 6.61 -1.25 -1.29
CA SER A 34 5.48 -1.32 -0.34
C SER A 34 5.92 -1.65 1.08
N ILE A 35 6.84 -2.62 1.28
CA ILE A 35 7.40 -2.94 2.60
C ILE A 35 8.22 -1.75 3.15
N SER A 36 8.96 -1.04 2.31
CA SER A 36 9.69 0.16 2.74
C SER A 36 8.74 1.29 3.16
N THR A 37 7.61 1.45 2.47
CA THR A 37 6.53 2.38 2.82
C THR A 37 5.96 2.07 4.20
N ILE A 38 5.75 0.78 4.50
CA ILE A 38 5.28 0.31 5.80
C ILE A 38 6.35 0.49 6.90
N ASN A 39 7.64 0.31 6.57
CA ASN A 39 8.75 0.47 7.52
C ASN A 39 9.06 1.93 7.86
N GLN A 40 8.56 2.93 7.12
CA GLN A 40 8.76 4.34 7.47
C GLN A 40 8.06 4.74 8.78
N CYS A 41 7.12 3.94 9.25
CA CYS A 41 6.52 4.09 10.59
C CYS A 41 7.52 3.86 11.72
N SER A 42 8.63 3.17 11.43
CA SER A 42 9.75 2.98 12.35
C SER A 42 10.66 4.21 12.43
N ASN A 43 10.51 5.18 11.51
CA ASN A 43 11.21 6.47 11.55
C ASN A 43 10.22 7.65 11.37
N PRO A 44 9.47 8.02 12.43
CA PRO A 44 8.46 9.06 12.36
C PRO A 44 8.97 10.41 11.87
N ALA A 45 10.23 10.77 12.16
CA ALA A 45 10.81 12.04 11.73
C ALA A 45 10.96 12.12 10.20
N GLN A 46 11.34 11.01 9.56
CA GLN A 46 11.44 10.93 8.11
C GLN A 46 10.07 11.02 7.44
N LEU A 47 9.06 10.35 8.02
CA LEU A 47 7.69 10.43 7.52
C LEU A 47 7.12 11.85 7.67
N ASP A 48 7.36 12.50 8.81
CA ASP A 48 6.92 13.88 9.03
C ASP A 48 7.57 14.82 8.00
N GLN A 49 8.88 14.68 7.73
CA GLN A 49 9.57 15.43 6.67
C GLN A 49 9.00 15.14 5.27
N PHE A 50 8.69 13.88 4.98
CA PHE A 50 8.07 13.51 3.71
C PHE A 50 6.72 14.22 3.54
N ILE A 51 5.89 14.24 4.58
CA ILE A 51 4.57 14.90 4.56
C ILE A 51 4.72 16.42 4.37
N GLN A 52 5.69 17.06 5.03
CA GLN A 52 5.98 18.48 4.79
C GLN A 52 6.41 18.75 3.34
N ASN A 53 7.30 17.91 2.80
CA ASN A 53 7.70 18.03 1.40
C ASN A 53 6.52 17.82 0.43
N ALA A 54 5.60 16.91 0.74
CA ALA A 54 4.39 16.71 -0.04
C ALA A 54 3.51 17.97 -0.02
N LEU A 55 3.31 18.56 1.16
CA LEU A 55 2.58 19.81 1.36
C LEU A 55 3.17 20.99 0.58
N ASP A 56 4.49 21.11 0.52
CA ASP A 56 5.16 22.19 -0.19
C ASP A 56 5.03 22.06 -1.72
N ASN A 57 4.75 20.85 -2.22
CA ASN A 57 4.78 20.54 -3.65
C ASN A 57 3.42 20.17 -4.25
N VAL A 58 2.30 20.37 -3.54
CA VAL A 58 0.96 19.98 -4.05
C VAL A 58 0.56 20.68 -5.35
N THR A 59 1.09 21.87 -5.64
CA THR A 59 0.78 22.64 -6.85
C THR A 59 1.54 22.16 -8.08
N ASN A 60 2.61 21.38 -7.88
CA ASN A 60 3.36 20.76 -8.97
C ASN A 60 2.78 19.36 -9.23
N HIS A 61 2.07 19.19 -10.35
CA HIS A 61 1.37 17.95 -10.67
C HIS A 61 2.27 16.70 -10.66
N GLU A 62 3.46 16.77 -11.27
CA GLU A 62 4.39 15.63 -11.33
C GLU A 62 4.86 15.22 -9.93
N LYS A 63 5.23 16.21 -9.10
CA LYS A 63 5.64 15.96 -7.72
C LYS A 63 4.46 15.50 -6.87
N LYS A 64 3.28 16.09 -7.05
CA LYS A 64 2.03 15.68 -6.38
C LYS A 64 1.78 14.19 -6.64
N ALA A 65 1.83 13.74 -7.89
CA ALA A 65 1.65 12.34 -8.25
C ALA A 65 2.71 11.42 -7.60
N LYS A 66 3.99 11.83 -7.57
CA LYS A 66 5.04 11.05 -6.89
C LYS A 66 4.80 10.91 -5.39
N HIS A 67 4.39 11.99 -4.72
CA HIS A 67 4.06 11.93 -3.30
C HIS A 67 2.78 11.11 -3.04
N ALA A 68 1.78 11.26 -3.92
CA ALA A 68 0.51 10.53 -3.84
C ALA A 68 0.73 9.00 -3.88
N ALA A 69 1.64 8.51 -4.72
CA ALA A 69 1.96 7.09 -4.80
C ALA A 69 2.35 6.50 -3.42
N PHE A 70 3.14 7.25 -2.66
CA PHE A 70 3.55 6.85 -1.32
C PHE A 70 2.45 7.07 -0.29
N LEU A 71 1.84 8.27 -0.24
CA LEU A 71 0.85 8.62 0.78
C LEU A 71 -0.40 7.74 0.68
N GLU A 72 -0.91 7.51 -0.52
CA GLU A 72 -2.11 6.70 -0.70
C GLU A 72 -1.84 5.22 -0.40
N GLU A 73 -0.65 4.70 -0.74
CA GLU A 73 -0.23 3.35 -0.33
C GLU A 73 -0.13 3.24 1.19
N LEU A 74 0.48 4.23 1.85
CA LEU A 74 0.58 4.29 3.31
C LEU A 74 -0.81 4.35 3.95
N ILE A 75 -1.72 5.15 3.42
CA ILE A 75 -3.11 5.22 3.88
C ILE A 75 -3.81 3.88 3.66
N LYS A 76 -3.65 3.25 2.49
CA LYS A 76 -4.34 2.01 2.16
C LYS A 76 -3.94 0.88 3.12
N TYR A 77 -2.64 0.72 3.38
CA TYR A 77 -2.10 -0.47 4.05
C TYR A 77 -1.63 -0.25 5.49
N ASN A 78 -1.30 0.99 5.88
CA ASN A 78 -0.92 1.32 7.25
C ASN A 78 -1.50 2.69 7.71
N PRO A 79 -2.85 2.82 7.74
CA PRO A 79 -3.50 4.10 7.98
C PRO A 79 -3.23 4.67 9.39
N SER A 80 -2.94 3.82 10.39
CA SER A 80 -2.63 4.29 11.75
C SER A 80 -1.32 5.09 11.81
N CYS A 81 -0.35 4.73 10.97
CA CYS A 81 0.92 5.44 10.88
C CYS A 81 0.76 6.81 10.23
N PHE A 82 0.02 6.88 9.12
CA PHE A 82 -0.34 8.15 8.50
C PHE A 82 -1.11 9.06 9.48
N VAL A 83 -2.13 8.52 10.16
CA VAL A 83 -2.92 9.23 11.18
C VAL A 83 -2.02 9.82 12.28
N ALA A 84 -1.02 9.08 12.74
CA ALA A 84 -0.10 9.55 13.78
C ALA A 84 0.73 10.76 13.35
N SER A 85 1.14 10.84 12.09
CA SER A 85 1.87 11.99 11.56
C SER A 85 0.96 13.18 11.29
N VAL A 86 -0.18 12.98 10.61
CA VAL A 86 -1.09 14.10 10.28
C VAL A 86 -1.77 14.72 11.50
N LYS A 87 -1.88 13.98 12.61
CA LYS A 87 -2.39 14.51 13.89
C LYS A 87 -1.57 15.72 14.41
N LYS A 88 -0.30 15.84 14.00
CA LYS A 88 0.59 16.93 14.41
C LYS A 88 0.48 18.17 13.53
N LEU A 89 -0.22 18.07 12.40
CA LEU A 89 -0.35 19.18 11.45
C LEU A 89 -1.27 20.26 12.01
N ASP A 90 -0.98 21.51 11.65
CA ASP A 90 -1.93 22.60 11.84
C ASP A 90 -3.16 22.41 10.92
N PRO A 91 -4.30 23.06 11.23
CA PRO A 91 -5.53 22.87 10.47
C PRO A 91 -5.40 23.12 8.96
N LYS A 92 -4.63 24.15 8.56
CA LYS A 92 -4.47 24.52 7.15
C LYS A 92 -3.65 23.48 6.40
N SER A 93 -2.58 22.97 7.02
CA SER A 93 -1.81 21.86 6.46
C SER A 93 -2.65 20.59 6.35
N CYS A 94 -3.53 20.33 7.32
CA CYS A 94 -4.39 19.15 7.27
C CYS A 94 -5.42 19.22 6.14
N GLU A 95 -6.11 20.36 5.99
CA GLU A 95 -7.03 20.62 4.88
C GLU A 95 -6.33 20.42 3.53
N LYS A 96 -5.11 20.96 3.40
CA LYS A 96 -4.30 20.82 2.18
C LYS A 96 -3.94 19.36 1.86
N ILE A 97 -3.63 18.54 2.87
CA ILE A 97 -3.43 17.08 2.70
C ILE A 97 -4.73 16.42 2.23
N GLU A 98 -5.84 16.74 2.88
CA GLU A 98 -7.14 16.15 2.59
C GLU A 98 -7.59 16.45 1.16
N GLU A 99 -7.57 17.72 0.76
CA GLU A 99 -7.92 18.14 -0.59
C GLU A 99 -7.02 17.50 -1.64
N SER A 100 -5.70 17.54 -1.40
CA SER A 100 -4.71 17.16 -2.40
C SER A 100 -4.60 15.65 -2.59
N TYR A 101 -4.78 14.84 -1.54
CA TYR A 101 -4.44 13.42 -1.57
C TYR A 101 -5.59 12.49 -1.17
N LEU A 102 -6.66 13.00 -0.57
CA LEU A 102 -7.84 12.19 -0.21
C LEU A 102 -9.05 12.54 -1.08
N ASN A 103 -9.30 13.82 -1.34
CA ASN A 103 -10.41 14.23 -2.20
C ASN A 103 -10.08 13.99 -3.67
N GLU A 104 -8.84 14.26 -4.08
CA GLU A 104 -8.37 14.02 -5.45
C GLU A 104 -7.19 13.02 -5.50
N PRO A 105 -7.43 11.74 -5.19
CA PRO A 105 -6.36 10.74 -5.22
C PRO A 105 -5.99 10.35 -6.66
N PHE A 106 -4.77 9.86 -6.83
CA PHE A 106 -4.18 9.43 -8.09
C PHE A 106 -4.31 7.91 -8.33
N PHE A 107 -4.12 7.10 -7.30
CA PHE A 107 -3.87 5.65 -7.46
C PHE A 107 -4.94 4.79 -6.81
N TYR A 108 -5.59 5.27 -5.76
CA TYR A 108 -6.64 4.54 -5.06
C TYR A 108 -7.96 5.32 -5.05
N PRO A 109 -9.12 4.66 -5.12
CA PRO A 109 -10.40 5.35 -5.01
C PRO A 109 -10.53 6.09 -3.67
N ARG A 110 -11.20 7.25 -3.69
CA ARG A 110 -11.41 8.09 -2.50
C ARG A 110 -12.03 7.30 -1.36
N GLU A 111 -13.11 6.58 -1.65
CA GLU A 111 -13.87 5.77 -0.71
C GLU A 111 -13.00 4.67 -0.07
N ASP A 112 -12.07 4.11 -0.83
CA ASP A 112 -11.15 3.08 -0.38
C ASP A 112 -10.15 3.63 0.64
N LEU A 113 -9.59 4.81 0.36
CA LEU A 113 -8.68 5.50 1.28
C LEU A 113 -9.42 5.92 2.57
N ARG A 114 -10.62 6.48 2.44
CA ARG A 114 -11.47 6.85 3.58
C ARG A 114 -11.85 5.64 4.42
N ALA A 115 -12.16 4.51 3.81
CA ALA A 115 -12.46 3.27 4.52
C ALA A 115 -11.25 2.72 5.29
N SER A 116 -10.03 2.85 4.74
CA SER A 116 -8.80 2.50 5.48
C SER A 116 -8.56 3.44 6.67
N LEU A 117 -8.70 4.76 6.47
CA LEU A 117 -8.57 5.75 7.55
C LEU A 117 -9.57 5.53 8.68
N ALA A 118 -10.84 5.25 8.36
CA ALA A 118 -11.89 5.01 9.35
C ALA A 118 -11.59 3.84 10.31
N LYS A 119 -10.76 2.88 9.87
CA LYS A 119 -10.32 1.72 10.68
C LYS A 119 -9.08 2.01 11.51
N ALA A 120 -8.40 3.15 11.30
CA ALA A 120 -7.17 3.47 12.00
C ALA A 120 -7.39 3.88 13.46
N LYS A 121 -6.45 3.47 14.31
CA LYS A 121 -6.42 3.90 15.70
C LYS A 121 -6.26 5.41 15.77
N ASN A 122 -7.04 6.06 16.63
CA ASN A 122 -7.05 7.51 16.84
C ASN A 122 -7.48 8.35 15.62
N TYR A 123 -8.08 7.76 14.58
CA TYR A 123 -8.58 8.53 13.43
C TYR A 123 -9.53 9.65 13.86
N LYS A 124 -10.49 9.36 14.75
CA LYS A 124 -11.43 10.35 15.32
C LYS A 124 -10.77 11.52 16.06
N ALA A 125 -9.51 11.38 16.46
CA ALA A 125 -8.74 12.41 17.13
C ALA A 125 -7.74 13.09 16.17
N SER A 126 -7.79 12.77 14.89
CA SER A 126 -7.02 13.42 13.83
C SER A 126 -7.84 14.54 13.19
N CYS A 127 -7.14 15.47 12.52
CA CYS A 127 -7.75 16.57 11.79
C CYS A 127 -8.50 16.13 10.50
N LEU A 128 -8.44 14.84 10.14
CA LEU A 128 -9.09 14.26 8.96
C LEU A 128 -10.45 13.60 9.26
N ALA A 129 -10.89 13.60 10.53
CA ALA A 129 -12.17 13.05 10.95
C ALA A 129 -13.28 14.13 11.05
N SER A 130 -13.02 15.29 10.46
CA SER A 130 -13.88 16.47 10.42
C SER A 130 -15.09 16.26 9.50
#